data_AF-A0A973J9T9-F1
#
_entry.id   AF-A0A973J9T9-F1
#
_cell.length_a   1.000
_cell.length_b   1.000
_cell.length_c   1.000
_cell.angle_alpha   90.00
_cell.angle_beta   90.00
_cell.angle_gamma   90.00
#
_symmetry.space_group_name_H-M   'P 1'
#
loop_
_entity.id
_entity.type
_entity.pdbx_description
1 polymer ?
#
loop_
_entity_poly.entity_id
_entity_poly.type
_entity_poly.pdbx_seq_one_letter_code
_entity_poly.pdbx_strand_id
1 'polypeptide(L)'
;LGVFDTKMSFYLLEKLREQKVMGFSGFEARHYSLFESFAQDMGQAVSLQNLLYLLAFKYIFSGKLRHEDIPDDPSIESERRQIIFGSAIGIPTFFVHNNTSNFLIKRIIAKTERVRPSRRYPGYARIYNLEYRRALLKILREDAADLLEMLNMRESVDELELRLNEPALYSACGKLTSGILNTTGAESPLSLSADKFNQAAEKYYRTKLRNLHIREAFGLLSKDMIKLDHASAGLRQDIRCLFDNVLEGTTVTKFLDLARQDVVEETASEETLEKLICILLVHIHYKTELNRKFQDVKKQ
;
A
#
# COMPACT_ATOMS: atom_id res chain seq x y z
N LEU A 1 24.97 -1.91 19.28
CA LEU A 1 24.02 -0.92 18.73
C LEU A 1 24.50 -0.57 17.33
N GLY A 2 23.62 -0.63 16.32
CA GLY A 2 24.00 -0.52 14.91
C GLY A 2 24.22 0.94 14.48
N VAL A 3 25.34 1.19 13.80
CA VAL A 3 25.60 2.46 13.09
C VAL A 3 24.73 2.50 11.83
N PHE A 4 24.06 3.62 11.58
CA PHE A 4 23.29 3.85 10.36
C PHE A 4 24.10 4.70 9.37
N ASP A 5 24.07 4.32 8.10
CA ASP A 5 24.60 5.11 6.99
C ASP A 5 23.48 5.33 5.96
N THR A 6 23.31 6.55 5.47
CA THR A 6 22.38 6.91 4.37
C THR A 6 22.57 6.10 3.09
N LYS A 7 23.75 5.48 2.88
CA LYS A 7 24.04 4.54 1.80
C LYS A 7 23.37 3.17 1.99
N MET A 8 22.82 2.89 3.18
CA MET A 8 22.06 1.67 3.47
C MET A 8 20.62 1.78 2.95
N SER A 9 20.46 2.07 1.64
CA SER A 9 19.16 2.36 1.02
C SER A 9 18.14 1.22 1.09
N PHE A 10 18.58 0.00 1.37
CA PHE A 10 17.72 -1.16 1.61
C PHE A 10 16.99 -1.09 2.97
N TYR A 11 17.57 -0.39 3.94
CA TYR A 11 17.04 -0.26 5.29
C TYR A 11 16.22 1.03 5.49
N LEU A 12 16.04 1.82 4.43
CA LEU A 12 15.20 3.02 4.40
C LEU A 12 13.78 2.65 3.96
N LEU A 13 12.82 2.78 4.88
CA LEU A 13 11.40 2.51 4.61
C LEU A 13 10.75 3.60 3.75
N GLU A 14 11.32 4.80 3.80
CA GLU A 14 10.90 5.99 3.08
C GLU A 14 12.15 6.65 2.50
N LYS A 15 12.09 7.05 1.22
CA LYS A 15 13.18 7.77 0.54
C LYS A 15 12.65 9.01 -0.17
N LEU A 16 13.37 10.11 -0.03
CA LEU A 16 13.09 11.32 -0.82
C LEU A 16 13.43 11.08 -2.30
N ARG A 17 12.47 11.39 -3.17
CA ARG A 17 12.68 11.58 -4.61
C ARG A 17 13.12 13.02 -4.81
N GLU A 18 14.40 13.22 -5.10
CA GLU A 18 14.97 14.55 -5.31
C GLU A 18 14.65 15.04 -6.74
N GLN A 19 14.06 16.24 -6.86
CA GLN A 19 13.72 16.89 -8.14
C GLN A 19 14.87 16.83 -9.16
N LYS A 20 16.08 17.17 -8.72
CA LYS A 20 17.28 17.24 -9.58
C LYS A 20 17.71 15.88 -10.15
N VAL A 21 17.30 14.78 -9.54
CA VAL A 21 17.67 13.42 -9.96
C VAL A 21 16.53 12.78 -10.75
N MET A 22 15.29 12.93 -10.27
CA MET A 22 14.14 12.19 -10.78
C MET A 22 13.27 13.00 -11.74
N GLY A 23 13.48 14.33 -11.83
CA GLY A 23 12.61 15.26 -12.56
C GLY A 23 11.34 15.67 -11.80
N PHE A 24 11.12 15.14 -10.60
CA PHE A 24 10.00 15.48 -9.71
C PHE A 24 10.38 15.26 -8.23
N SER A 25 9.64 15.92 -7.32
CA SER A 25 9.79 15.75 -5.88
C SER A 25 8.71 14.85 -5.30
N GLY A 26 9.07 13.99 -4.34
CA GLY A 26 8.12 13.12 -3.66
C GLY A 26 8.77 12.18 -2.66
N PHE A 27 7.99 11.26 -2.09
CA PHE A 27 8.49 10.22 -1.20
C PHE A 27 8.23 8.84 -1.81
N GLU A 28 9.18 7.92 -1.60
CA GLU A 28 9.11 6.53 -2.03
C GLU A 28 9.07 5.63 -0.78
N ALA A 29 7.90 5.06 -0.51
CA ALA A 29 7.75 3.98 0.45
C ALA A 29 8.31 2.67 -0.12
N ARG A 30 9.14 1.97 0.66
CA ARG A 30 9.90 0.78 0.23
C ARG A 30 9.59 -0.48 1.04
N HIS A 31 8.41 -0.55 1.66
CA HIS A 31 8.06 -1.60 2.61
C HIS A 31 6.89 -2.49 2.16
N TYR A 32 6.40 -2.31 0.93
CA TYR A 32 5.41 -3.18 0.31
C TYR A 32 6.08 -4.31 -0.48
N SER A 33 5.56 -5.53 -0.37
CA SER A 33 6.13 -6.70 -1.03
C SER A 33 5.11 -7.35 -1.97
N LEU A 34 4.00 -7.85 -1.43
CA LEU A 34 3.00 -8.59 -2.19
C LEU A 34 1.60 -8.34 -1.62
N PHE A 35 0.61 -8.24 -2.52
CA PHE A 35 -0.78 -7.98 -2.20
C PHE A 35 -1.67 -9.05 -2.84
N GLU A 36 -2.77 -9.39 -2.17
CA GLU A 36 -3.75 -10.31 -2.77
C GLU A 36 -4.61 -9.56 -3.80
N SER A 37 -5.05 -8.34 -3.47
CA SER A 37 -5.85 -7.46 -4.33
C SER A 37 -5.21 -6.09 -4.52
N PHE A 38 -5.25 -5.58 -5.75
CA PHE A 38 -4.82 -4.22 -6.06
C PHE A 38 -5.73 -3.17 -5.44
N ALA A 39 -7.06 -3.35 -5.46
CA ALA A 39 -7.98 -2.37 -4.91
C ALA A 39 -8.04 -2.44 -3.38
N GLN A 40 -8.23 -3.63 -2.81
CA GLN A 40 -8.50 -3.81 -1.39
C GLN A 40 -7.24 -3.81 -0.53
N ASP A 41 -6.08 -4.26 -1.04
CA ASP A 41 -4.84 -4.25 -0.26
C ASP A 41 -3.91 -3.12 -0.69
N MET A 42 -3.47 -3.11 -1.95
CA MET A 42 -2.50 -2.11 -2.43
C MET A 42 -3.09 -0.69 -2.39
N GLY A 43 -4.30 -0.51 -2.92
CA GLY A 43 -4.97 0.79 -2.98
C GLY A 43 -5.24 1.39 -1.60
N GLN A 44 -5.63 0.55 -0.64
CA GLN A 44 -5.80 0.96 0.75
C GLN A 44 -4.47 1.32 1.41
N ALA A 45 -3.41 0.55 1.17
CA ALA A 45 -2.07 0.85 1.67
C ALA A 45 -1.55 2.19 1.14
N VAL A 46 -1.71 2.46 -0.15
CA VAL A 46 -1.32 3.75 -0.78
C VAL A 46 -2.16 4.90 -0.21
N SER A 47 -3.46 4.70 -0.03
CA SER A 47 -4.34 5.71 0.60
C SER A 47 -3.90 6.02 2.03
N LEU A 48 -3.58 4.99 2.83
CA LEU A 48 -3.07 5.14 4.20
C LEU A 48 -1.74 5.89 4.23
N GLN A 49 -0.84 5.63 3.28
CA GLN A 49 0.42 6.37 3.15
C GLN A 49 0.15 7.87 2.89
N ASN A 50 -0.77 8.21 1.98
CA ASN A 50 -1.14 9.61 1.73
C ASN A 50 -1.75 10.29 2.97
N LEU A 51 -2.62 9.58 3.70
CA LEU A 51 -3.16 10.06 4.97
C LEU A 51 -2.03 10.35 5.99
N LEU A 52 -1.06 9.44 6.11
CA LEU A 52 0.07 9.61 7.03
C LEU A 52 0.93 10.82 6.66
N TYR A 53 1.18 11.06 5.37
CA TYR A 53 1.90 12.27 4.93
C TYR A 53 1.12 13.53 5.24
N LEU A 54 -0.19 13.56 4.99
CA LEU A 54 -1.03 14.71 5.32
C LEU A 54 -1.08 14.96 6.82
N LEU A 55 -1.15 13.91 7.64
CA LEU A 55 -1.08 14.02 9.09
C LEU A 55 0.29 14.55 9.56
N ALA A 56 1.38 14.07 8.96
CA ALA A 56 2.72 14.58 9.24
C ALA A 56 2.82 16.08 8.91
N PHE A 57 2.34 16.51 7.74
CA PHE A 57 2.28 17.92 7.39
C PHE A 57 1.40 18.71 8.36
N LYS A 58 0.23 18.19 8.74
CA LYS A 58 -0.64 18.81 9.75
C LYS A 58 0.09 19.03 11.08
N TYR A 59 0.86 18.03 11.54
CA TYR A 59 1.66 18.18 12.76
C TYR A 59 2.76 19.23 12.63
N ILE A 60 3.45 19.28 11.49
CA ILE A 60 4.49 20.28 11.20
C ILE A 60 3.89 21.69 11.17
N PHE A 61 2.84 21.91 10.37
CA PHE A 61 2.22 23.22 10.20
C PHE A 61 1.56 23.75 11.48
N SER A 62 1.00 22.86 12.31
CA SER A 62 0.43 23.25 13.60
C SER A 62 1.47 23.41 14.72
N GLY A 63 2.75 23.11 14.45
CA GLY A 63 3.81 23.11 15.47
C GLY A 63 3.67 22.01 16.52
N LYS A 64 2.76 21.04 16.33
CA LYS A 64 2.57 19.90 17.24
C LYS A 64 3.76 18.93 17.26
N LEU A 65 4.54 18.89 16.18
CA LEU A 65 5.81 18.18 16.10
C LEU A 65 6.82 19.01 15.32
N ARG A 66 8.03 19.08 15.86
CA ARG A 66 9.21 19.70 15.26
C ARG A 66 10.26 18.64 14.95
N HIS A 67 11.27 18.99 14.17
CA HIS A 67 12.37 18.07 13.85
C HIS A 67 13.09 17.58 15.12
N GLU A 68 13.30 18.47 16.10
CA GLU A 68 13.90 18.16 17.41
C GLU A 68 13.10 17.15 18.25
N ASP A 69 11.80 16.99 18.00
CA ASP A 69 10.94 16.02 18.69
C ASP A 69 11.18 14.57 18.23
N ILE A 70 11.94 14.40 17.14
CA ILE A 70 12.32 13.10 16.57
C ILE A 70 13.82 13.13 16.28
N PRO A 71 14.68 13.12 17.31
CA PRO A 71 16.12 13.28 17.12
C PRO A 71 16.71 12.14 16.30
N ASP A 72 17.74 12.47 15.53
CA ASP A 72 18.46 11.54 14.67
C ASP A 72 19.78 11.12 15.32
N ASP A 73 19.68 10.34 16.40
CA ASP A 73 20.84 9.70 17.04
C ASP A 73 20.76 8.16 16.94
N PRO A 74 21.90 7.44 16.99
CA PRO A 74 21.93 6.00 16.79
C PRO A 74 21.07 5.19 17.76
N SER A 75 20.86 5.67 18.99
CA SER A 75 20.06 4.96 19.99
C SER A 75 18.58 5.06 19.67
N ILE A 76 18.09 6.26 19.37
CA ILE A 76 16.70 6.50 18.95
C ILE A 76 16.41 5.80 17.63
N GLU A 77 17.36 5.80 16.69
CA GLU A 77 17.17 5.06 15.44
C GLU A 77 17.04 3.55 15.69
N SER A 78 17.81 3.01 16.64
CA SER A 78 17.66 1.62 17.08
C SER A 78 16.29 1.36 17.74
N GLU A 79 15.73 2.32 18.49
CA GLU A 79 14.36 2.21 19.05
C GLU A 79 13.30 2.15 17.94
N ARG A 80 13.37 3.06 16.96
CA ARG A 80 12.44 3.10 15.81
C ARG A 80 12.48 1.80 15.01
N ARG A 81 13.67 1.30 14.72
CA ARG A 81 13.87 0.10 13.88
C ARG A 81 13.37 -1.19 14.51
N GLN A 82 13.45 -1.34 15.83
CA GLN A 82 12.93 -2.51 16.51
C GLN A 82 11.44 -2.74 16.22
N ILE A 83 10.67 -1.65 16.11
CA ILE A 83 9.22 -1.70 15.85
C ILE A 83 8.95 -2.38 14.51
N ILE A 84 9.68 -1.99 13.46
CA ILE A 84 9.49 -2.55 12.12
C ILE A 84 10.12 -3.93 12.00
N PHE A 85 11.44 -4.04 12.18
CA PHE A 85 12.16 -5.29 11.91
C PHE A 85 11.78 -6.39 12.89
N GLY A 86 11.64 -6.05 14.17
CA GLY A 86 11.20 -7.00 15.18
C GLY A 86 9.82 -7.54 14.86
N SER A 87 8.88 -6.67 14.48
CA SER A 87 7.56 -7.15 14.12
C SER A 87 7.54 -7.95 12.82
N ALA A 88 8.38 -7.64 11.84
CA ALA A 88 8.44 -8.36 10.56
C ALA A 88 8.83 -9.84 10.74
N ILE A 89 9.68 -10.13 11.73
CA ILE A 89 10.09 -11.50 12.08
C ILE A 89 9.26 -12.12 13.23
N GLY A 90 8.16 -11.47 13.62
CA GLY A 90 7.23 -12.00 14.62
C GLY A 90 7.65 -11.80 16.09
N ILE A 91 8.60 -10.92 16.39
CA ILE A 91 8.92 -10.57 17.78
C ILE A 91 7.72 -9.78 18.37
N PRO A 92 7.14 -10.21 19.50
CA PRO A 92 5.90 -9.61 20.02
C PRO A 92 6.12 -8.30 20.76
N THR A 93 7.34 -7.98 21.17
CA THR A 93 7.65 -6.81 22.00
C THR A 93 8.96 -6.13 21.60
N PHE A 94 9.04 -4.82 21.76
CA PHE A 94 10.26 -4.02 21.58
C PHE A 94 10.55 -3.18 22.83
N PHE A 95 11.70 -2.50 22.84
CA PHE A 95 12.15 -1.73 24.00
C PHE A 95 12.43 -0.27 23.63
N VAL A 96 12.01 0.63 24.51
CA VAL A 96 12.28 2.07 24.44
C VAL A 96 12.82 2.54 25.78
N HIS A 97 13.87 3.35 25.75
CA HIS A 97 14.48 3.89 26.95
C HIS A 97 13.52 4.85 27.65
N ASN A 98 13.40 4.76 28.98
CA ASN A 98 12.47 5.59 29.75
C ASN A 98 12.75 7.10 29.58
N ASN A 99 14.01 7.46 29.34
CA ASN A 99 14.43 8.85 29.12
C ASN A 99 14.68 9.19 27.63
N THR A 100 14.09 8.45 26.68
CA THR A 100 14.22 8.76 25.24
C THR A 100 13.85 10.23 24.97
N SER A 101 14.61 10.95 24.15
CA SER A 101 14.25 12.31 23.72
C SER A 101 13.25 12.32 22.55
N ASN A 102 12.89 11.14 22.00
CA ASN A 102 11.88 11.02 20.96
C ASN A 102 10.47 11.27 21.53
N PHE A 103 9.99 12.51 21.38
CA PHE A 103 8.69 12.95 21.88
C PHE A 103 7.53 12.28 21.15
N LEU A 104 7.68 12.01 19.84
CA LEU A 104 6.65 11.29 19.08
C LEU A 104 6.43 9.88 19.63
N ILE A 105 7.50 9.12 19.87
CA ILE A 105 7.41 7.79 20.48
C ILE A 105 6.78 7.88 21.87
N LYS A 106 7.19 8.83 22.72
CA LYS A 106 6.59 9.04 24.04
C LYS A 106 5.09 9.27 23.97
N ARG A 107 4.62 10.11 23.04
CA ARG A 107 3.20 10.38 22.81
C ARG A 107 2.41 9.14 22.41
N ILE A 108 2.99 8.27 21.57
CA ILE A 108 2.36 7.01 21.17
C ILE A 108 2.32 6.02 22.34
N ILE A 109 3.43 5.88 23.07
CA ILE A 109 3.52 5.01 24.25
C ILE A 109 2.54 5.41 25.34
N ALA A 110 2.29 6.71 25.55
CA ALA A 110 1.30 7.20 26.51
C ALA A 110 -0.13 6.70 26.23
N LYS A 111 -0.44 6.36 24.97
CA LYS A 111 -1.72 5.75 24.54
C LYS A 111 -1.64 4.23 24.38
N THR A 112 -0.48 3.63 24.62
CA THR A 112 -0.24 2.20 24.44
C THR A 112 -0.53 1.43 25.73
N GLU A 113 -1.33 0.38 25.61
CA GLU A 113 -1.64 -0.50 26.73
C GLU A 113 -0.52 -1.52 26.97
N ARG A 114 -0.52 -2.12 28.17
CA ARG A 114 0.42 -3.20 28.56
C ARG A 114 1.91 -2.83 28.45
N VAL A 115 2.25 -1.56 28.58
CA VAL A 115 3.64 -1.09 28.73
C VAL A 115 4.15 -1.48 30.12
N ARG A 116 5.32 -2.14 30.19
CA ARG A 116 5.87 -2.63 31.46
C ARG A 116 7.37 -2.34 31.55
N PRO A 117 7.94 -2.11 32.73
CA PRO A 117 9.39 -2.07 32.90
C PRO A 117 10.05 -3.37 32.44
N SER A 118 11.18 -3.26 31.72
CA SER A 118 11.96 -4.41 31.28
C SER A 118 12.81 -4.97 32.41
N ARG A 119 12.72 -6.28 32.65
CA ARG A 119 13.62 -7.01 33.57
C ARG A 119 15.00 -7.29 32.95
N ARG A 120 15.07 -7.42 31.62
CA ARG A 120 16.29 -7.76 30.89
C ARG A 120 17.17 -6.54 30.60
N TYR A 121 16.54 -5.38 30.40
CA TYR A 121 17.21 -4.13 30.08
C TYR A 121 16.77 -3.06 31.08
N PRO A 122 17.48 -2.90 32.21
CA PRO A 122 17.19 -1.87 33.20
C PRO A 122 17.13 -0.47 32.55
N GLY A 123 16.13 0.33 32.93
CA GLY A 123 15.91 1.67 32.35
C GLY A 123 15.09 1.69 31.05
N TYR A 124 14.64 0.54 30.56
CA TYR A 124 13.78 0.45 29.37
C TYR A 124 12.35 0.03 29.72
N ALA A 125 11.39 0.57 28.97
CA ALA A 125 10.04 0.06 28.87
C ALA A 125 9.99 -1.04 27.81
N ARG A 126 9.31 -2.14 28.13
CA ARG A 126 8.92 -3.20 27.21
C ARG A 126 7.51 -2.89 26.69
N ILE A 127 7.37 -2.79 25.38
CA ILE A 127 6.13 -2.45 24.70
C ILE A 127 5.70 -3.60 23.80
N TYR A 128 4.40 -3.93 23.81
CA TYR A 128 3.83 -4.95 22.92
C TYR A 128 3.52 -4.35 21.55
N ASN A 129 3.98 -5.00 20.49
CA ASN A 129 3.82 -4.53 19.11
C ASN A 129 2.34 -4.34 18.72
N LEU A 130 1.46 -5.28 19.12
CA LEU A 130 0.03 -5.18 18.83
C LEU A 130 -0.62 -3.97 19.53
N GLU A 131 -0.30 -3.76 20.82
CA GLU A 131 -0.87 -2.63 21.57
C GLU A 131 -0.34 -1.29 21.05
N TYR A 132 0.92 -1.24 20.62
CA TYR A 132 1.49 -0.05 19.96
C TYR A 132 0.77 0.27 18.65
N ARG A 133 0.46 -0.73 17.82
CA ARG A 133 -0.32 -0.55 16.58
C ARG A 133 -1.75 -0.10 16.85
N ARG A 134 -2.39 -0.61 17.90
CA ARG A 134 -3.70 -0.11 18.35
C ARG A 134 -3.63 1.34 18.84
N ALA A 135 -2.56 1.73 19.54
CA ALA A 135 -2.35 3.12 19.93
C ALA A 135 -2.16 4.04 18.72
N LEU A 136 -1.43 3.61 17.69
CA LEU A 136 -1.33 4.34 16.41
C LEU A 136 -2.70 4.50 15.75
N LEU A 137 -3.55 3.46 15.76
CA LEU A 137 -4.90 3.55 15.24
C LEU A 137 -5.76 4.58 16.02
N LYS A 138 -5.67 4.58 17.35
CA LYS A 138 -6.32 5.61 18.20
C LYS A 138 -5.85 7.02 17.81
N ILE A 139 -4.54 7.20 17.62
CA ILE A 139 -3.96 8.47 17.18
C ILE A 139 -4.49 8.89 15.80
N LEU A 140 -4.57 7.96 14.84
CA LEU A 140 -5.13 8.26 13.52
C LEU A 140 -6.58 8.74 13.62
N ARG A 141 -7.41 8.05 14.41
CA ARG A 141 -8.82 8.42 14.61
C ARG A 141 -8.97 9.79 15.28
N GLU A 142 -8.09 10.13 16.22
CA GLU A 142 -8.17 11.39 16.97
C GLU A 142 -7.55 12.57 16.20
N ASP A 143 -6.30 12.45 15.76
CA ASP A 143 -5.53 13.55 15.22
C ASP A 143 -5.78 13.81 13.73
N ALA A 144 -6.24 12.79 13.00
CA ALA A 144 -6.54 12.87 11.58
C ALA A 144 -8.05 12.82 11.28
N ALA A 145 -8.93 13.03 12.26
CA ALA A 145 -10.39 12.91 12.09
C ALA A 145 -10.94 13.72 10.90
N ASP A 146 -10.48 14.96 10.75
CA ASP A 146 -10.77 15.87 9.64
C ASP A 146 -10.21 15.36 8.31
N LEU A 147 -8.98 14.82 8.31
CA LEU A 147 -8.36 14.24 7.13
C LEU A 147 -9.06 12.95 6.69
N LEU A 148 -9.52 12.13 7.63
CA LEU A 148 -10.29 10.92 7.35
C LEU A 148 -11.63 11.24 6.69
N GLU A 149 -12.26 12.33 7.08
CA GLU A 149 -13.47 12.83 6.43
C GLU A 149 -13.17 13.40 5.05
N MET A 150 -12.16 14.29 4.96
CA MET A 150 -11.75 14.92 3.69
C MET A 150 -11.36 13.90 2.62
N LEU A 151 -10.69 12.80 3.00
CA LEU A 151 -10.24 11.75 2.10
C LEU A 151 -11.25 10.59 1.95
N ASN A 152 -12.37 10.64 2.67
CA ASN A 152 -13.36 9.56 2.74
C ASN A 152 -12.75 8.19 3.12
N MET A 153 -11.95 8.16 4.19
CA MET A 153 -11.14 7.01 4.61
C MET A 153 -11.60 6.36 5.93
N ARG A 154 -12.80 6.70 6.43
CA ARG A 154 -13.30 6.13 7.70
C ARG A 154 -13.39 4.61 7.64
N GLU A 155 -13.98 4.06 6.57
CA GLU A 155 -14.08 2.61 6.33
C GLU A 155 -12.70 1.95 6.20
N SER A 156 -11.75 2.60 5.52
CA SER A 156 -10.37 2.09 5.38
C SER A 156 -9.67 1.93 6.73
N VAL A 157 -9.93 2.84 7.68
CA VAL A 157 -9.38 2.77 9.05
C VAL A 157 -10.07 1.69 9.88
N ASP A 158 -11.38 1.48 9.68
CA ASP A 158 -12.10 0.36 10.31
C ASP A 158 -11.58 -0.99 9.79
N GLU A 159 -11.30 -1.10 8.49
CA GLU A 159 -10.68 -2.29 7.91
C GLU A 159 -9.26 -2.51 8.43
N LEU A 160 -8.48 -1.43 8.62
CA LEU A 160 -7.16 -1.51 9.24
C LEU A 160 -7.24 -2.09 10.66
N GLU A 161 -8.27 -1.75 11.42
CA GLU A 161 -8.51 -2.31 12.74
C GLU A 161 -8.76 -3.83 12.68
N LEU A 162 -9.60 -4.29 11.75
CA LEU A 162 -9.84 -5.71 11.50
C LEU A 162 -8.54 -6.44 11.12
N ARG A 163 -7.71 -5.83 10.26
CA ARG A 163 -6.39 -6.36 9.88
C ARG A 163 -5.43 -6.48 11.06
N LEU A 164 -5.53 -5.61 12.06
CA LEU A 164 -4.71 -5.68 13.26
C LEU A 164 -5.20 -6.75 14.25
N ASN A 165 -6.52 -6.87 14.42
CA ASN A 165 -7.13 -7.75 15.42
C ASN A 165 -7.29 -9.20 14.92
N GLU A 166 -7.55 -9.39 13.63
CA GLU A 166 -7.77 -10.69 12.99
C GLU A 166 -6.88 -10.83 11.72
N PRO A 167 -5.55 -10.76 11.87
CA PRO A 167 -4.63 -10.71 10.72
C PRO A 167 -4.68 -11.96 9.84
N ALA A 168 -5.01 -13.13 10.39
CA ALA A 168 -5.11 -14.36 9.63
C ALA A 168 -6.21 -14.30 8.55
N LEU A 169 -7.28 -13.54 8.80
CA LEU A 169 -8.42 -13.42 7.90
C LEU A 169 -8.33 -12.16 7.02
N TYR A 170 -7.96 -11.02 7.59
CA TYR A 170 -8.07 -9.73 6.89
C TYR A 170 -6.75 -9.19 6.35
N SER A 171 -5.59 -9.61 6.88
CA SER A 171 -4.31 -9.10 6.39
C SER A 171 -3.91 -9.76 5.07
N ALA A 172 -3.19 -9.03 4.22
CA ALA A 172 -2.67 -9.58 2.96
C ALA A 172 -1.80 -10.83 3.21
N CYS A 173 -0.96 -10.83 4.26
CA CYS A 173 -0.17 -12.00 4.63
C CYS A 173 -1.05 -13.20 5.01
N GLY A 174 -2.11 -12.99 5.78
CA GLY A 174 -3.06 -14.03 6.17
C GLY A 174 -3.79 -14.63 4.97
N LYS A 175 -4.34 -13.78 4.09
CA LYS A 175 -5.06 -14.20 2.89
C LYS A 175 -4.15 -14.96 1.92
N LEU A 176 -2.95 -14.45 1.65
CA LEU A 176 -1.95 -15.12 0.81
C LEU A 176 -1.54 -16.48 1.40
N THR A 177 -1.24 -16.54 2.71
CA THR A 177 -0.87 -17.78 3.39
C THR A 177 -1.99 -18.81 3.31
N SER A 178 -3.24 -18.40 3.58
CA SER A 178 -4.42 -19.26 3.44
C SER A 178 -4.57 -19.75 1.99
N GLY A 179 -4.43 -18.86 1.01
CA GLY A 179 -4.46 -19.20 -0.41
C GLY A 179 -3.46 -20.28 -0.79
N ILE A 180 -2.24 -20.22 -0.26
CA ILE A 180 -1.18 -21.22 -0.48
C ILE A 180 -1.52 -22.55 0.19
N LEU A 181 -1.90 -22.52 1.47
CA LEU A 181 -2.23 -23.72 2.24
C LEU A 181 -3.42 -24.50 1.67
N ASN A 182 -4.39 -23.78 1.11
CA ASN A 182 -5.53 -24.38 0.40
C ASN A 182 -5.09 -25.19 -0.83
N THR A 183 -3.94 -24.90 -1.45
CA THR A 183 -3.43 -25.70 -2.57
C THR A 183 -2.84 -27.04 -2.12
N THR A 184 -2.43 -27.15 -0.86
CA THR A 184 -1.85 -28.37 -0.27
C THR A 184 -2.80 -29.10 0.68
N GLY A 185 -3.94 -28.49 1.03
CA GLY A 185 -4.86 -29.01 2.04
C GLY A 185 -4.31 -28.99 3.47
N ALA A 186 -3.31 -28.13 3.74
CA ALA A 186 -2.67 -28.06 5.05
C ALA A 186 -3.34 -26.99 5.93
N GLU A 187 -3.38 -27.19 7.25
CA GLU A 187 -3.98 -26.23 8.18
C GLU A 187 -3.00 -25.13 8.63
N SER A 188 -1.69 -25.37 8.53
CA SER A 188 -0.65 -24.45 9.01
C SER A 188 0.61 -24.53 8.15
N PRO A 189 1.36 -23.41 7.95
CA PRO A 189 2.63 -23.46 7.25
C PRO A 189 3.65 -24.37 7.94
N LEU A 190 3.56 -24.49 9.27
CA LEU A 190 4.46 -25.31 10.08
C LEU A 190 4.20 -26.82 9.95
N SER A 191 3.07 -27.23 9.37
CA SER A 191 2.81 -28.66 9.09
C SER A 191 3.42 -29.14 7.77
N LEU A 192 4.02 -28.24 7.00
CA LEU A 192 4.68 -28.55 5.73
C LEU A 192 6.20 -28.44 5.88
N SER A 193 6.93 -29.21 5.07
CA SER A 193 8.35 -28.92 4.88
C SER A 193 8.52 -27.61 4.11
N ALA A 194 9.65 -26.93 4.32
CA ALA A 194 9.96 -25.68 3.62
C ALA A 194 9.86 -25.84 2.10
N ASP A 195 10.39 -26.94 1.54
CA ASP A 195 10.33 -27.21 0.10
C ASP A 195 8.89 -27.35 -0.41
N LYS A 196 8.03 -28.06 0.32
CA LYS A 196 6.62 -28.24 -0.06
C LYS A 196 5.87 -26.91 -0.01
N PHE A 197 6.08 -26.13 1.05
CA PHE A 197 5.46 -24.81 1.16
C PHE A 197 5.93 -23.87 0.04
N ASN A 198 7.24 -23.84 -0.26
CA ASN A 198 7.80 -22.98 -1.30
C ASN A 198 7.27 -23.34 -2.70
N GLN A 199 7.19 -24.63 -3.03
CA GLN A 199 6.61 -25.09 -4.30
C GLN A 199 5.12 -24.73 -4.42
N ALA A 200 4.37 -24.91 -3.32
CA ALA A 200 2.97 -24.53 -3.26
C ALA A 200 2.78 -23.01 -3.43
N ALA A 201 3.62 -22.22 -2.76
CA ALA A 201 3.62 -20.76 -2.86
C ALA A 201 3.91 -20.29 -4.29
N GLU A 202 4.96 -20.83 -4.92
CA GLU A 202 5.30 -20.52 -6.30
C GLU A 202 4.14 -20.85 -7.26
N LYS A 203 3.55 -22.03 -7.13
CA LYS A 203 2.39 -22.44 -7.95
C LYS A 203 1.22 -21.48 -7.74
N TYR A 204 0.89 -21.17 -6.49
CA TYR A 204 -0.20 -20.25 -6.14
C TYR A 204 0.03 -18.86 -6.75
N TYR A 205 1.24 -18.31 -6.64
CA TYR A 205 1.57 -16.99 -7.17
C TYR A 205 1.49 -16.94 -8.70
N ARG A 206 2.11 -17.90 -9.39
CA ARG A 206 2.19 -17.92 -10.86
C ARG A 206 0.86 -18.19 -11.54
N THR A 207 -0.07 -18.87 -10.86
CA THR A 207 -1.35 -19.27 -11.44
C THR A 207 -2.51 -18.49 -10.82
N LYS A 208 -2.92 -18.86 -9.62
CA LYS A 208 -4.14 -18.35 -8.99
C LYS A 208 -4.06 -16.85 -8.71
N LEU A 209 -3.00 -16.39 -8.05
CA LEU A 209 -2.85 -14.97 -7.71
C LEU A 209 -2.69 -14.11 -8.96
N ARG A 210 -1.81 -14.50 -9.90
CA ARG A 210 -1.68 -13.84 -11.19
C ARG A 210 -3.01 -13.71 -11.92
N ASN A 211 -3.80 -14.78 -11.99
CA ASN A 211 -5.09 -14.76 -12.68
C ASN A 211 -6.11 -13.87 -11.96
N LEU A 212 -6.09 -13.82 -10.62
CA LEU A 212 -6.89 -12.87 -9.85
C LEU A 212 -6.50 -11.43 -10.17
N HIS A 213 -5.21 -11.11 -10.18
CA HIS A 213 -4.69 -9.78 -10.53
C HIS A 213 -5.07 -9.35 -11.95
N ILE A 214 -4.94 -10.23 -12.93
CA ILE A 214 -5.34 -9.95 -14.32
C ILE A 214 -6.84 -9.65 -14.37
N ARG A 215 -7.68 -10.50 -13.77
CA ARG A 215 -9.14 -10.30 -13.76
C ARG A 215 -9.54 -9.01 -13.06
N GLU A 216 -8.89 -8.69 -11.94
CA GLU A 216 -9.11 -7.44 -11.22
C GLU A 216 -8.72 -6.23 -12.06
N ALA A 217 -7.55 -6.25 -12.71
CA ALA A 217 -7.08 -5.18 -13.57
C ALA A 217 -8.01 -4.92 -14.77
N PHE A 218 -8.48 -5.98 -15.44
CA PHE A 218 -9.52 -5.85 -16.47
C PHE A 218 -10.80 -5.23 -15.92
N GLY A 219 -11.25 -5.67 -14.74
CA GLY A 219 -12.43 -5.09 -14.09
C GLY A 219 -12.28 -3.60 -13.79
N LEU A 220 -11.09 -3.15 -13.37
CA LEU A 220 -10.79 -1.73 -13.15
C LEU A 220 -10.77 -0.94 -14.47
N LEU A 221 -10.11 -1.47 -15.50
CA LEU A 221 -10.05 -0.84 -16.82
C LEU A 221 -11.44 -0.71 -17.44
N SER A 222 -12.24 -1.77 -17.43
CA SER A 222 -13.61 -1.77 -17.97
C SER A 222 -14.50 -0.72 -17.28
N LYS A 223 -14.40 -0.58 -15.95
CA LYS A 223 -15.14 0.46 -15.21
C LYS A 223 -14.77 1.86 -15.67
N ASP A 224 -13.49 2.12 -15.94
CA ASP A 224 -13.03 3.42 -16.42
C ASP A 224 -13.43 3.66 -17.88
N MET A 225 -13.44 2.62 -18.73
CA MET A 225 -13.92 2.70 -20.11
C MET A 225 -15.44 3.00 -20.19
N ILE A 226 -16.24 2.38 -19.33
CA ILE A 226 -17.69 2.66 -19.25
C ILE A 226 -17.95 4.14 -18.91
N LYS A 227 -17.18 4.71 -17.97
CA LYS A 227 -17.28 6.14 -17.63
C LYS A 227 -16.87 7.07 -18.77
N LEU A 228 -15.94 6.61 -19.61
CA LEU A 228 -15.52 7.32 -20.81
C LEU A 228 -16.63 7.32 -21.86
N ASP A 229 -17.26 6.17 -22.07
CA ASP A 229 -18.31 5.99 -23.07
C ASP A 229 -19.60 6.74 -22.70
N HIS A 230 -19.99 6.81 -21.42
CA HIS A 230 -21.21 7.52 -21.02
C HIS A 230 -21.11 9.05 -21.00
N ALA A 231 -19.94 9.64 -21.27
CA ALA A 231 -19.75 11.07 -21.13
C ALA A 231 -19.84 11.83 -22.46
N SER A 232 -20.59 12.93 -22.45
CA SER A 232 -21.07 13.64 -23.63
C SER A 232 -20.49 15.07 -23.73
N ALA A 233 -19.17 15.23 -23.96
CA ALA A 233 -18.58 16.45 -24.55
C ALA A 233 -17.02 16.43 -24.64
N GLY A 234 -16.48 17.14 -25.65
CA GLY A 234 -15.09 17.60 -25.73
C GLY A 234 -14.06 16.50 -26.06
N LEU A 235 -12.90 16.54 -25.39
CA LEU A 235 -11.75 15.60 -25.50
C LEU A 235 -12.14 14.11 -25.55
N ARG A 236 -13.33 13.76 -25.04
CA ARG A 236 -13.86 12.40 -25.04
C ARG A 236 -14.37 11.93 -26.41
N GLN A 237 -14.73 12.84 -27.30
CA GLN A 237 -15.16 12.51 -28.67
C GLN A 237 -13.96 12.07 -29.52
N ASP A 238 -12.83 12.75 -29.41
CA ASP A 238 -11.57 12.36 -30.07
C ASP A 238 -11.11 10.96 -29.62
N ILE A 239 -11.26 10.66 -28.33
CA ILE A 239 -10.93 9.36 -27.75
C ILE A 239 -11.87 8.25 -28.22
N ARG A 240 -13.17 8.54 -28.36
CA ARG A 240 -14.12 7.58 -28.95
C ARG A 240 -13.75 7.25 -30.38
N CYS A 241 -13.39 8.23 -31.20
CA CYS A 241 -12.91 7.99 -32.56
C CYS A 241 -11.64 7.12 -32.58
N LEU A 242 -10.71 7.32 -31.63
CA LEU A 242 -9.54 6.45 -31.49
C LEU A 242 -9.92 5.01 -31.14
N PHE A 243 -10.89 4.80 -30.24
CA PHE A 243 -11.38 3.46 -29.92
C PHE A 243 -12.11 2.80 -31.09
N ASP A 244 -12.96 3.54 -31.80
CA ASP A 244 -13.70 3.02 -32.96
C ASP A 244 -12.73 2.58 -34.07
N ASN A 245 -11.64 3.33 -34.28
CA ASN A 245 -10.58 2.95 -35.22
C ASN A 245 -9.81 1.69 -34.79
N VAL A 246 -9.55 1.52 -33.48
CA VAL A 246 -8.81 0.36 -32.96
C VAL A 246 -9.68 -0.90 -32.90
N LEU A 247 -10.98 -0.75 -32.66
CA LEU A 247 -11.90 -1.86 -32.39
C LEU A 247 -12.80 -2.23 -33.57
N GLU A 248 -12.71 -1.50 -34.68
CA GLU A 248 -13.36 -1.82 -35.96
C GLU A 248 -14.86 -2.13 -35.81
N GLY A 249 -15.56 -1.33 -34.98
CA GLY A 249 -17.01 -1.47 -34.74
C GLY A 249 -17.41 -2.41 -33.60
N THR A 250 -16.46 -3.04 -32.89
CA THR A 250 -16.74 -3.74 -31.64
C THR A 250 -16.74 -2.76 -30.46
N THR A 251 -17.70 -2.89 -29.54
CA THR A 251 -17.70 -2.05 -28.33
C THR A 251 -16.52 -2.40 -27.43
N VAL A 252 -15.93 -1.39 -26.79
CA VAL A 252 -14.79 -1.55 -25.86
C VAL A 252 -15.09 -2.58 -24.77
N THR A 253 -16.31 -2.56 -24.22
CA THR A 253 -16.73 -3.49 -23.18
C THR A 253 -16.73 -4.94 -23.65
N LYS A 254 -17.32 -5.20 -24.82
CA LYS A 254 -17.38 -6.55 -25.40
C LYS A 254 -15.98 -7.07 -25.75
N PHE A 255 -15.12 -6.21 -26.30
CA PHE A 255 -13.73 -6.56 -26.57
C PHE A 255 -12.98 -6.92 -25.29
N LEU A 256 -13.06 -6.08 -24.24
CA LEU A 256 -12.35 -6.33 -22.98
C LEU A 256 -12.82 -7.62 -22.30
N ASP A 257 -14.10 -7.97 -22.38
CA ASP A 257 -14.61 -9.21 -21.78
C ASP A 257 -14.04 -10.46 -22.47
N LEU A 258 -13.95 -10.45 -23.81
CA LEU A 258 -13.34 -11.52 -24.60
C LEU A 258 -11.83 -11.60 -24.36
N ALA A 259 -11.13 -10.46 -24.50
CA ALA A 259 -9.69 -10.38 -24.30
C ALA A 259 -9.28 -10.82 -22.88
N ARG A 260 -10.10 -10.53 -21.86
CA ARG A 260 -9.86 -10.98 -20.49
C ARG A 260 -9.82 -12.51 -20.40
N GLN A 261 -10.74 -13.21 -21.07
CA GLN A 261 -10.77 -14.67 -21.04
C GLN A 261 -9.51 -15.22 -21.71
N ASP A 262 -9.20 -14.75 -22.90
CA ASP A 262 -8.06 -15.22 -23.69
C ASP A 262 -6.71 -14.96 -22.98
N VAL A 263 -6.57 -13.80 -22.33
CA VAL A 263 -5.33 -13.46 -21.58
C VAL A 263 -5.18 -14.33 -20.33
N VAL A 264 -6.27 -14.64 -19.62
CA VAL A 264 -6.23 -15.51 -18.44
C VAL A 264 -5.95 -16.97 -18.81
N GLU A 265 -6.43 -17.41 -19.97
CA GLU A 265 -6.20 -18.76 -20.52
C GLU A 265 -4.87 -18.88 -21.29
N GLU A 266 -4.15 -17.77 -21.47
CA GLU A 266 -2.91 -17.66 -22.27
C GLU A 266 -3.09 -18.05 -23.75
N THR A 267 -4.27 -17.77 -24.31
CA THR A 267 -4.67 -18.08 -25.69
C THR A 267 -4.86 -16.82 -26.56
N ALA A 268 -4.63 -15.64 -26.00
CA ALA A 268 -4.78 -14.37 -26.72
C ALA A 268 -3.86 -14.29 -27.95
N SER A 269 -4.44 -13.95 -29.10
CA SER A 269 -3.69 -13.71 -30.34
C SER A 269 -2.87 -12.42 -30.26
N GLU A 270 -1.86 -12.31 -31.12
CA GLU A 270 -1.05 -11.09 -31.27
C GLU A 270 -1.93 -9.86 -31.54
N GLU A 271 -2.93 -10.00 -32.42
CA GLU A 271 -3.89 -8.94 -32.72
C GLU A 271 -4.70 -8.50 -31.48
N THR A 272 -5.18 -9.44 -30.66
CA THR A 272 -5.89 -9.13 -29.42
C THR A 272 -4.99 -8.38 -28.45
N LEU A 273 -3.73 -8.78 -28.32
CA LEU A 273 -2.76 -8.12 -27.44
C LEU A 273 -2.40 -6.72 -27.95
N GLU A 274 -2.21 -6.53 -29.26
CA GLU A 274 -1.95 -5.23 -29.86
C GLU A 274 -3.12 -4.26 -29.62
N LYS A 275 -4.35 -4.70 -29.87
CA LYS A 275 -5.56 -3.92 -29.58
C LYS A 275 -5.65 -3.55 -28.09
N LEU A 276 -5.32 -4.47 -27.19
CA LEU A 276 -5.28 -4.19 -25.75
C LEU A 276 -4.21 -3.15 -25.37
N ILE A 277 -3.01 -3.24 -25.93
CA ILE A 277 -1.94 -2.25 -25.73
C ILE A 277 -2.40 -0.87 -26.22
N CYS A 278 -2.99 -0.79 -27.40
CA CYS A 278 -3.55 0.46 -27.94
C CYS A 278 -4.61 1.06 -27.00
N ILE A 279 -5.53 0.25 -26.47
CA ILE A 279 -6.53 0.71 -25.50
C ILE A 279 -5.87 1.27 -24.23
N LEU A 280 -4.85 0.60 -23.71
CA LEU A 280 -4.11 1.08 -22.54
C LEU A 280 -3.42 2.42 -22.81
N LEU A 281 -2.79 2.58 -23.99
CA LEU A 281 -2.13 3.82 -24.39
C LEU A 281 -3.14 4.97 -24.53
N VAL A 282 -4.29 4.73 -25.16
CA VAL A 282 -5.37 5.72 -25.28
C VAL A 282 -5.88 6.12 -23.89
N HIS A 283 -6.06 5.14 -22.99
CA HIS A 283 -6.47 5.42 -21.61
C HIS A 283 -5.43 6.26 -20.83
N ILE A 284 -4.14 5.94 -20.97
CA ILE A 284 -3.05 6.70 -20.35
C ILE A 284 -3.01 8.14 -20.90
N HIS A 285 -3.12 8.29 -22.21
CA HIS A 285 -3.17 9.60 -22.87
C HIS A 285 -4.34 10.43 -22.33
N TYR A 286 -5.54 9.83 -22.27
CA TYR A 286 -6.72 10.49 -21.69
C TYR A 286 -6.49 10.98 -20.26
N LYS A 287 -5.99 10.11 -19.38
CA LYS A 287 -5.72 10.48 -17.97
C LYS A 287 -4.67 11.59 -17.88
N THR A 288 -3.67 11.58 -18.75
CA THR A 288 -2.62 12.59 -18.81
C THR A 288 -3.18 13.96 -19.23
N GLU A 289 -3.96 14.00 -20.29
CA GLU A 289 -4.59 15.25 -20.78
C GLU A 289 -5.62 15.80 -19.79
N LEU A 290 -6.39 14.93 -19.14
CA LEU A 290 -7.30 15.32 -18.06
C LEU A 290 -6.53 16.02 -16.92
N ASN A 291 -5.42 15.44 -16.49
CA ASN A 291 -4.57 16.01 -15.44
C ASN A 291 -3.96 17.36 -15.84
N ARG A 292 -3.53 17.53 -17.10
CA ARG A 292 -3.03 18.81 -17.63
C ARG A 292 -4.10 19.90 -17.55
N LYS A 293 -5.32 19.61 -18.02
CA LYS A 293 -6.44 20.56 -17.94
C LYS A 293 -6.75 20.98 -16.49
N PHE A 294 -6.68 20.06 -15.53
CA PHE A 294 -6.86 20.40 -14.11
C PHE A 294 -5.74 21.32 -13.56
N GLN A 295 -4.51 21.21 -14.06
CA GLN A 295 -3.41 22.09 -13.66
C GLN A 295 -3.55 23.48 -14.27
N ASP A 296 -4.03 23.59 -15.51
CA ASP A 296 -4.20 24.88 -16.18
C ASP A 296 -5.37 25.67 -15.60
N VAL A 297 -6.46 25.00 -15.20
CA VAL A 297 -7.60 25.63 -14.48
C VAL A 297 -7.20 26.16 -13.10
N LYS A 298 -6.17 25.58 -12.45
CA LYS A 298 -5.67 26.06 -11.16
C LYS A 298 -4.64 27.21 -11.27
N LYS A 299 -4.19 27.54 -12.47
CA LYS A 299 -3.27 28.66 -12.73
C LYS A 299 -3.96 29.97 -13.12
N GLN A 300 -5.27 29.93 -13.33
CA GLN A 300 -6.14 31.10 -13.52
C GLN A 300 -6.82 31.47 -12.20
#